data_AF-A0A838HAB2-F1
#
_entry.id   AF-A0A838HAB2-F1
#
_cell.length_a   1.000
_cell.length_b   1.000
_cell.length_c   1.000
_cell.angle_alpha   90.00
_cell.angle_beta   90.00
_cell.angle_gamma   90.00
#
_symmetry.space_group_name_H-M   'P 1'
#
loop_
_entity.id
_entity.type
_entity.pdbx_description
1 polymer ?
#
loop_
_entity_poly.entity_id
_entity_poly.type
_entity_poly.pdbx_seq_one_letter_code
_entity_poly.pdbx_strand_id
1 'polypeptide(L)'
;MADRYQTLSRTSVGAFVVRRLGLPDPVPLRRFTAGGPLLVDPVLVGGDGRVRGEVIAAVAAAGADVMTDAPAPTLLGALVFDATSMTSASQLVELQRFFSPHLRRLSRCGRVVLIGTTPDDTGSWPAQVAQRALEGFTRSLAKEVGRGSTVQLVYVAATADGALASTLAFLLSAKSAYVSGQVVRVTPAVAPDDDTVVSAEAPLAGKVALVTGASRGIGAAIARTLRRDGARIVG
;
A
#
# COMPACT_ATOMS: atom_id res chain seq x y z
N MET A 1 11.07 5.13 -22.45
CA MET A 1 10.49 4.66 -23.72
C MET A 1 8.99 4.87 -23.61
N ALA A 2 8.36 5.67 -24.47
CA ALA A 2 6.92 5.90 -24.41
C ALA A 2 6.19 4.61 -24.81
N ASP A 3 5.23 4.18 -24.00
CA ASP A 3 4.43 2.98 -24.29
C ASP A 3 3.48 3.29 -25.45
N ARG A 4 3.88 2.90 -26.65
CA ARG A 4 3.11 3.09 -27.89
C ARG A 4 1.78 2.35 -27.86
N TYR A 5 1.70 1.23 -27.14
CA TYR A 5 0.48 0.46 -26.99
C TYR A 5 -0.51 1.16 -26.05
N GLN A 6 -0.04 1.68 -24.92
CA GLN A 6 -0.87 2.50 -24.04
C GLN A 6 -1.35 3.79 -24.72
N THR A 7 -0.55 4.35 -25.63
CA THR A 7 -0.95 5.54 -26.41
C THR A 7 -2.06 5.19 -27.41
N LEU A 8 -1.92 4.06 -28.13
CA LEU A 8 -2.90 3.58 -29.12
C LEU A 8 -4.23 3.17 -28.46
N SER A 9 -4.18 2.39 -27.38
CA SER A 9 -5.37 1.90 -26.64
C SER A 9 -6.23 3.02 -26.05
N ARG A 10 -5.67 4.24 -25.88
CA ARG A 10 -6.40 5.42 -25.40
C ARG A 10 -7.13 6.20 -26.48
N THR A 11 -6.88 5.93 -27.76
CA THR A 11 -7.66 6.53 -28.86
C THR A 11 -9.06 5.93 -28.91
N SER A 12 -10.06 6.64 -29.44
CA SER A 12 -11.44 6.12 -29.53
C SER A 12 -11.52 4.81 -30.30
N VAL A 13 -10.80 4.71 -31.42
CA VAL A 13 -10.71 3.50 -32.25
C VAL A 13 -9.92 2.40 -31.53
N GLY A 14 -8.77 2.72 -30.93
CA GLY A 14 -7.96 1.76 -30.20
C GLY A 14 -8.69 1.18 -28.99
N ALA A 15 -9.37 2.01 -28.20
CA ALA A 15 -10.16 1.58 -27.05
C ALA A 15 -11.35 0.70 -27.45
N PHE A 16 -11.96 0.94 -28.61
CA PHE A 16 -13.03 0.11 -29.17
C PHE A 16 -12.50 -1.28 -29.56
N VAL A 17 -11.38 -1.33 -30.28
CA VAL A 17 -10.74 -2.58 -30.72
C VAL A 17 -10.23 -3.39 -29.52
N VAL A 18 -9.53 -2.75 -28.58
CA VAL A 18 -9.00 -3.39 -27.36
C VAL A 18 -10.11 -4.03 -26.56
N ARG A 19 -11.24 -3.32 -26.33
CA ARG A 19 -12.40 -3.88 -25.63
C ARG A 19 -13.05 -5.04 -26.38
N ARG A 20 -13.17 -4.96 -27.71
CA ARG A 20 -13.85 -6.00 -28.51
C ARG A 20 -13.02 -7.27 -28.69
N LEU A 21 -11.69 -7.15 -28.65
CA LEU A 21 -10.74 -8.26 -28.75
C LEU A 21 -10.29 -8.79 -27.38
N GLY A 22 -10.79 -8.23 -26.26
CA GLY A 22 -10.37 -8.61 -24.92
C GLY A 22 -8.88 -8.35 -24.65
N LEU A 23 -8.28 -7.40 -25.36
CA LEU A 23 -6.86 -7.08 -25.21
C LEU A 23 -6.63 -6.27 -23.92
N PRO A 24 -5.41 -6.27 -23.36
CA PRO A 24 -5.09 -5.50 -22.15
C PRO A 24 -5.36 -3.99 -22.31
N ASP A 25 -6.07 -3.38 -21.38
CA ASP A 25 -6.24 -1.91 -21.30
C ASP A 25 -5.47 -1.38 -20.07
N PRO A 26 -4.16 -1.10 -20.21
CA PRO A 26 -3.32 -0.75 -19.08
C PRO A 26 -3.65 0.65 -18.54
N VAL A 27 -4.09 0.69 -17.27
CA VAL A 27 -4.39 1.95 -16.57
C VAL A 27 -3.11 2.77 -16.36
N PRO A 28 -3.08 4.06 -16.74
CA PRO A 28 -1.99 4.95 -16.35
C PRO A 28 -1.90 5.06 -14.83
N LEU A 29 -0.81 4.54 -14.26
CA LEU A 29 -0.63 4.50 -12.81
C LEU A 29 -0.30 5.90 -12.28
N ARG A 30 -1.05 6.34 -11.26
CA ARG A 30 -0.71 7.53 -10.48
C ARG A 30 0.64 7.31 -9.80
N ARG A 31 1.59 8.21 -10.04
CA ARG A 31 2.92 8.22 -9.39
C ARG A 31 3.10 9.47 -8.54
N PHE A 32 4.02 9.41 -7.59
CA PHE A 32 4.30 10.51 -6.68
C PHE A 32 4.73 11.78 -7.41
N THR A 33 4.13 12.90 -7.00
CA THR A 33 4.48 14.27 -7.39
C THR A 33 4.67 15.08 -6.11
N ALA A 34 5.78 15.80 -5.98
CA ALA A 34 6.02 16.65 -4.82
C ALA A 34 4.90 17.69 -4.66
N GLY A 35 4.43 17.92 -3.42
CA GLY A 35 3.30 18.80 -3.11
C GLY A 35 1.91 18.28 -3.52
N GLY A 36 1.83 17.10 -4.17
CA GLY A 36 0.55 16.45 -4.45
C GLY A 36 0.04 15.65 -3.24
N PRO A 37 -1.27 15.40 -3.15
CA PRO A 37 -1.82 14.62 -2.04
C PRO A 37 -1.27 13.18 -2.07
N LEU A 38 -1.13 12.54 -0.91
CA LEU A 38 -0.62 11.16 -0.81
C LEU A 38 -1.66 10.16 -1.31
N LEU A 39 -2.92 10.32 -0.88
CA LEU A 39 -4.10 9.59 -1.33
C LEU A 39 -5.03 10.48 -2.15
N VAL A 40 -6.00 9.88 -2.83
CA VAL A 40 -7.16 10.57 -3.42
C VAL A 40 -8.35 9.78 -2.93
N ASP A 41 -9.36 10.48 -2.40
CA ASP A 41 -10.52 9.92 -1.70
C ASP A 41 -10.23 9.33 -0.29
N PRO A 42 -11.26 9.19 0.57
CA PRO A 42 -11.11 8.68 1.94
C PRO A 42 -10.61 7.24 2.04
N VAL A 43 -10.08 6.89 3.21
CA VAL A 43 -9.66 5.55 3.58
C VAL A 43 -10.71 4.90 4.47
N LEU A 44 -11.24 3.75 4.06
CA LEU A 44 -12.09 2.94 4.92
C LEU A 44 -11.22 1.98 5.74
N VAL A 45 -11.35 2.06 7.06
CA VAL A 45 -10.63 1.21 8.03
C VAL A 45 -11.59 0.25 8.72
N GLY A 46 -11.40 -1.05 8.48
CA GLY A 46 -12.12 -2.15 9.12
C GLY A 46 -11.24 -3.02 10.01
N GLY A 47 -11.85 -4.06 10.57
CA GLY A 47 -11.20 -4.93 11.56
C GLY A 47 -11.25 -4.35 12.96
N ASP A 48 -10.92 -5.15 13.96
CA ASP A 48 -10.97 -4.82 15.39
C ASP A 48 -9.69 -5.23 16.13
N GLY A 49 -8.61 -5.43 15.36
CA GLY A 49 -7.32 -5.82 15.88
C GLY A 49 -6.59 -4.72 16.67
N ARG A 50 -5.41 -5.10 17.16
CA ARG A 50 -4.60 -4.32 18.10
C ARG A 50 -3.99 -3.05 17.48
N VAL A 51 -3.84 -3.00 16.15
CA VAL A 51 -3.17 -1.89 15.46
C VAL A 51 -4.14 -0.92 14.79
N ARG A 52 -5.47 -1.14 14.93
CA ARG A 52 -6.49 -0.28 14.32
C ARG A 52 -6.32 1.20 14.69
N GLY A 53 -6.01 1.49 15.96
CA GLY A 53 -5.76 2.87 16.42
C GLY A 53 -4.54 3.50 15.73
N GLU A 54 -3.46 2.74 15.58
CA GLU A 54 -2.25 3.17 14.88
C GLU A 54 -2.52 3.43 13.39
N VAL A 55 -3.32 2.58 12.74
CA VAL A 55 -3.73 2.77 11.34
C VAL A 55 -4.49 4.08 11.17
N ILE A 56 -5.48 4.33 12.02
CA ILE A 56 -6.27 5.57 11.98
C ILE A 56 -5.37 6.79 12.15
N ALA A 57 -4.45 6.74 13.13
CA ALA A 57 -3.50 7.82 13.37
C ALA A 57 -2.55 8.04 12.17
N ALA A 58 -2.04 6.97 11.56
CA ALA A 58 -1.15 7.05 10.41
C ALA A 58 -1.83 7.61 9.16
N VAL A 59 -3.10 7.25 8.92
CA VAL A 59 -3.88 7.80 7.80
C VAL A 59 -4.17 9.29 8.02
N ALA A 60 -4.56 9.69 9.24
CA ALA A 60 -4.78 11.09 9.59
C ALA A 60 -3.50 11.92 9.44
N ALA A 61 -2.35 11.39 9.89
CA ALA A 61 -1.04 12.04 9.72
C ALA A 61 -0.62 12.18 8.24
N ALA A 62 -1.12 11.31 7.35
CA ALA A 62 -0.93 11.41 5.91
C ALA A 62 -1.87 12.43 5.23
N GLY A 63 -2.73 13.11 6.00
CA GLY A 63 -3.67 14.12 5.50
C GLY A 63 -4.84 13.54 4.70
N ALA A 64 -5.22 12.28 4.97
CA ALA A 64 -6.35 11.62 4.32
C ALA A 64 -7.51 11.43 5.30
N ASP A 65 -8.74 11.53 4.80
CA ASP A 65 -9.95 11.31 5.58
C ASP A 65 -10.09 9.83 5.97
N VAL A 66 -10.32 9.58 7.25
CA VAL A 66 -10.57 8.22 7.78
C VAL A 66 -12.06 8.00 7.92
N MET A 67 -12.53 6.87 7.40
CA MET A 67 -13.89 6.39 7.58
C MET A 67 -13.87 5.03 8.27
N THR A 68 -14.78 4.82 9.23
CA THR A 68 -15.05 3.50 9.84
C THR A 68 -16.35 2.89 9.33
N ASP A 69 -17.20 3.70 8.73
CA ASP A 69 -18.36 3.32 7.94
C ASP A 69 -18.37 4.20 6.68
N ALA A 70 -18.73 3.62 5.53
CA ALA A 70 -18.70 4.29 4.25
C ALA A 70 -20.07 4.17 3.56
N PRO A 71 -21.04 5.05 3.89
CA PRO A 71 -22.33 5.04 3.22
C PRO A 71 -22.16 5.22 1.71
N ALA A 72 -23.01 4.55 0.92
CA ALA A 72 -23.05 4.77 -0.53
C ALA A 72 -23.58 6.19 -0.80
N PRO A 73 -23.07 6.93 -1.82
CA PRO A 73 -22.21 6.46 -2.92
C PRO A 73 -20.70 6.79 -2.79
N THR A 74 -20.16 6.99 -1.58
CA THR A 74 -18.78 7.48 -1.38
C THR A 74 -17.72 6.62 -2.09
N LEU A 75 -16.84 7.26 -2.87
CA LEU A 75 -15.65 6.60 -3.45
C LEU A 75 -14.56 6.48 -2.40
N LEU A 76 -13.73 5.43 -2.52
CA LEU A 76 -12.72 5.10 -1.53
C LEU A 76 -11.34 5.06 -2.19
N GLY A 77 -10.39 5.79 -1.60
CA GLY A 77 -8.99 5.82 -2.03
C GLY A 77 -8.24 4.58 -1.58
N ALA A 78 -8.58 4.11 -0.38
CA ALA A 78 -8.01 2.90 0.18
C ALA A 78 -8.99 2.12 1.06
N LEU A 79 -8.74 0.81 1.16
CA LEU A 79 -9.35 -0.12 2.09
C LEU A 79 -8.24 -0.68 2.97
N VAL A 80 -8.31 -0.46 4.28
CA VAL A 80 -7.36 -1.02 5.25
C VAL A 80 -8.14 -1.93 6.20
N PHE A 81 -7.65 -3.14 6.42
CA PHE A 81 -8.28 -4.08 7.33
C PHE A 81 -7.27 -4.60 8.35
N ASP A 82 -7.56 -4.40 9.62
CA ASP A 82 -6.81 -4.96 10.73
C ASP A 82 -7.30 -6.37 11.06
N ALA A 83 -6.55 -7.38 10.62
CA ALA A 83 -6.78 -8.80 10.86
C ALA A 83 -5.96 -9.35 12.05
N THR A 84 -5.28 -8.51 12.84
CA THR A 84 -4.41 -8.98 13.93
C THR A 84 -5.16 -9.71 15.04
N SER A 85 -6.48 -9.50 15.18
CA SER A 85 -7.40 -10.20 16.09
C SER A 85 -7.82 -11.60 15.61
N MET A 86 -7.50 -12.00 14.37
CA MET A 86 -7.89 -13.31 13.83
C MET A 86 -7.05 -14.43 14.43
N THR A 87 -7.70 -15.32 15.15
CA THR A 87 -7.11 -16.48 15.84
C THR A 87 -7.56 -17.82 15.26
N SER A 88 -8.46 -17.86 14.28
CA SER A 88 -8.89 -19.10 13.64
C SER A 88 -9.35 -18.92 12.19
N ALA A 89 -9.32 -20.00 11.42
CA ALA A 89 -9.73 -19.99 10.00
C ALA A 89 -11.21 -19.63 9.80
N SER A 90 -12.09 -19.89 10.79
CA SER A 90 -13.51 -19.53 10.69
C SER A 90 -13.73 -18.01 10.64
N GLN A 91 -12.80 -17.21 11.14
CA GLN A 91 -12.87 -15.74 11.10
C GLN A 91 -12.46 -15.16 9.74
N LEU A 92 -11.86 -15.93 8.83
CA LEU A 92 -11.45 -15.44 7.51
C LEU A 92 -12.63 -14.94 6.67
N VAL A 93 -13.86 -15.34 7.01
CA VAL A 93 -15.10 -14.79 6.40
C VAL A 93 -15.22 -13.27 6.58
N GLU A 94 -14.62 -12.70 7.63
CA GLU A 94 -14.67 -11.25 7.87
C GLU A 94 -13.94 -10.44 6.80
N LEU A 95 -12.90 -11.01 6.16
CA LEU A 95 -12.25 -10.37 5.02
C LEU A 95 -13.24 -10.21 3.86
N GLN A 96 -14.00 -11.27 3.57
CA GLN A 96 -15.00 -11.23 2.49
C GLN A 96 -16.10 -10.22 2.82
N ARG A 97 -16.62 -10.23 4.06
CA ARG A 97 -17.66 -9.30 4.54
C ARG A 97 -17.22 -7.85 4.45
N PHE A 98 -15.97 -7.56 4.79
CA PHE A 98 -15.42 -6.21 4.71
C PHE A 98 -15.13 -5.77 3.28
N PHE A 99 -14.39 -6.55 2.48
CA PHE A 99 -13.92 -6.08 1.18
C PHE A 99 -15.02 -6.09 0.10
N SER A 100 -15.84 -7.14 0.05
CA SER A 100 -16.79 -7.38 -1.06
C SER A 100 -17.74 -6.20 -1.34
N PRO A 101 -18.35 -5.53 -0.33
CA PRO A 101 -19.23 -4.38 -0.57
C PRO A 101 -18.52 -3.15 -1.13
N HIS A 102 -17.20 -3.04 -0.94
CA HIS A 102 -16.43 -1.82 -1.19
C HIS A 102 -15.54 -1.88 -2.43
N LEU A 103 -15.18 -3.07 -2.93
CA LEU A 103 -14.23 -3.22 -4.05
C LEU A 103 -14.67 -2.48 -5.32
N ARG A 104 -15.97 -2.43 -5.64
CA ARG A 104 -16.48 -1.67 -6.80
C ARG A 104 -16.38 -0.15 -6.63
N ARG A 105 -16.32 0.33 -5.39
CA ARG A 105 -16.23 1.74 -5.00
C ARG A 105 -14.78 2.21 -4.82
N LEU A 106 -13.81 1.29 -4.91
CA LEU A 106 -12.40 1.63 -4.88
C LEU A 106 -12.03 2.48 -6.11
N SER A 107 -11.41 3.64 -5.88
CA SER A 107 -10.98 4.56 -6.92
C SER A 107 -9.91 3.96 -7.83
N ARG A 108 -9.70 4.58 -9.00
CA ARG A 108 -8.58 4.20 -9.89
C ARG A 108 -7.27 4.37 -9.14
N CYS A 109 -6.34 3.42 -9.31
CA CYS A 109 -5.11 3.39 -8.54
C CYS A 109 -5.37 3.42 -7.02
N GLY A 110 -6.40 2.72 -6.54
CA GLY A 110 -6.69 2.60 -5.12
C GLY A 110 -5.71 1.68 -4.39
N ARG A 111 -5.82 1.62 -3.06
CA ARG A 111 -4.96 0.80 -2.20
C ARG A 111 -5.77 -0.15 -1.35
N VAL A 112 -5.32 -1.39 -1.25
CA VAL A 112 -5.85 -2.37 -0.29
C VAL A 112 -4.70 -2.83 0.57
N VAL A 113 -4.84 -2.72 1.90
CA VAL A 113 -3.82 -3.13 2.85
C VAL A 113 -4.48 -4.01 3.91
N LEU A 114 -4.01 -5.25 4.01
CA LEU A 114 -4.33 -6.14 5.12
C LEU A 114 -3.18 -6.08 6.11
N ILE A 115 -3.51 -6.02 7.40
CA ILE A 115 -2.51 -6.03 8.47
C ILE A 115 -2.78 -7.23 9.36
N GLY A 116 -1.79 -8.10 9.50
CA GLY A 116 -1.88 -9.31 10.31
C GLY A 116 -0.76 -9.37 11.33
N THR A 117 -0.91 -10.25 12.31
CA THR A 117 0.18 -10.59 13.23
C THR A 117 1.14 -11.53 12.50
N THR A 118 2.45 -11.33 12.64
CA THR A 118 3.45 -12.28 12.11
C THR A 118 3.06 -13.70 12.54
N PRO A 119 2.88 -14.67 11.61
CA PRO A 119 2.30 -15.97 11.95
C PRO A 119 3.02 -16.69 13.09
N ASP A 120 4.35 -16.60 13.13
CA ASP A 120 5.19 -17.25 14.14
C ASP A 120 5.07 -16.61 15.54
N ASP A 121 4.53 -15.39 15.63
CA ASP A 121 4.35 -14.63 16.88
C ASP A 121 2.94 -14.79 17.49
N THR A 122 2.06 -15.58 16.86
CA THR A 122 0.64 -15.67 17.23
C THR A 122 0.36 -16.48 18.51
N GLY A 123 1.35 -17.24 19.00
CA GLY A 123 1.25 -18.04 20.23
C GLY A 123 0.34 -19.28 20.14
N SER A 124 -0.35 -19.52 19.02
CA SER A 124 -1.16 -20.73 18.82
C SER A 124 -1.23 -21.18 17.35
N TRP A 125 -1.27 -22.48 17.12
CA TRP A 125 -1.37 -23.06 15.77
C TRP A 125 -2.58 -22.58 14.97
N PRO A 126 -3.82 -22.54 15.54
CA PRO A 126 -4.98 -22.02 14.80
C PRO A 126 -4.82 -20.56 14.36
N ALA A 127 -4.22 -19.73 15.20
CA ALA A 127 -3.97 -18.33 14.87
C ALA A 127 -2.87 -18.19 13.81
N GLN A 128 -1.79 -18.97 13.92
CA GLN A 128 -0.74 -19.02 12.91
C GLN A 128 -1.29 -19.38 11.53
N VAL A 129 -2.17 -20.38 11.45
CA VAL A 129 -2.85 -20.79 10.21
C VAL A 129 -3.72 -19.66 9.65
N ALA A 130 -4.53 -19.02 10.50
CA ALA A 130 -5.39 -17.91 10.10
C ALA A 130 -4.57 -16.72 9.54
N GLN A 131 -3.53 -16.30 10.26
CA GLN A 131 -2.63 -15.23 9.83
C GLN A 131 -1.88 -15.60 8.54
N ARG A 132 -1.42 -16.85 8.41
CA ARG A 132 -0.74 -17.33 7.20
C ARG A 132 -1.65 -17.33 5.97
N ALA A 133 -2.94 -17.61 6.15
CA ALA A 133 -3.93 -17.64 5.06
C ALA A 133 -4.16 -16.26 4.42
N LEU A 134 -3.88 -15.17 5.14
CA LEU A 134 -4.01 -13.80 4.64
C LEU A 134 -3.18 -13.56 3.36
N GLU A 135 -2.03 -14.21 3.20
CA GLU A 135 -1.20 -14.05 2.00
C GLU A 135 -1.90 -14.60 0.75
N GLY A 136 -2.56 -15.76 0.88
CA GLY A 136 -3.32 -16.34 -0.22
C GLY A 136 -4.45 -15.41 -0.67
N PHE A 137 -5.23 -14.90 0.29
CA PHE A 137 -6.27 -13.91 0.03
C PHE A 137 -5.71 -12.66 -0.66
N THR A 138 -4.62 -12.09 -0.12
CA THR A 138 -3.98 -10.86 -0.62
C THR A 138 -3.50 -11.03 -2.07
N ARG A 139 -2.82 -12.14 -2.38
CA ARG A 139 -2.29 -12.41 -3.73
C ARG A 139 -3.39 -12.68 -4.74
N SER A 140 -4.48 -13.34 -4.33
CA SER A 140 -5.64 -13.53 -5.20
C SER A 140 -6.33 -12.19 -5.47
N LEU A 141 -6.62 -11.42 -4.42
CA LEU A 141 -7.27 -10.10 -4.57
C LEU A 141 -6.42 -9.14 -5.42
N ALA A 142 -5.08 -9.21 -5.33
CA ALA A 142 -4.16 -8.41 -6.16
C ALA A 142 -4.36 -8.64 -7.67
N LYS A 143 -4.81 -9.83 -8.07
CA LYS A 143 -5.08 -10.20 -9.47
C LYS A 143 -6.49 -9.79 -9.93
N GLU A 144 -7.39 -9.54 -8.99
CA GLU A 144 -8.82 -9.30 -9.25
C GLU A 144 -9.23 -7.83 -9.10
N VAL A 145 -8.55 -7.07 -8.23
CA VAL A 145 -8.94 -5.69 -7.88
C VAL A 145 -8.95 -4.73 -9.08
N GLY A 146 -8.09 -4.99 -10.08
CA GLY A 146 -8.03 -4.23 -11.33
C GLY A 146 -7.76 -2.72 -11.15
N ARG A 147 -8.12 -1.93 -12.17
CA ARG A 147 -8.11 -0.44 -12.17
C ARG A 147 -6.79 0.23 -11.73
N GLY A 148 -5.66 -0.46 -11.87
CA GLY A 148 -4.34 0.01 -11.41
C GLY A 148 -4.18 0.03 -9.89
N SER A 149 -5.11 -0.58 -9.16
CA SER A 149 -5.08 -0.69 -7.70
C SER A 149 -4.09 -1.76 -7.25
N THR A 150 -3.59 -1.63 -6.02
CA THR A 150 -2.59 -2.54 -5.44
C THR A 150 -3.10 -3.13 -4.14
N VAL A 151 -2.71 -4.36 -3.85
CA VAL A 151 -3.10 -5.08 -2.62
C VAL A 151 -1.86 -5.54 -1.90
N GLN A 152 -1.78 -5.34 -0.59
CA GLN A 152 -0.62 -5.71 0.22
C GLN A 152 -1.01 -6.38 1.52
N LEU A 153 -0.11 -7.23 2.00
CA LEU A 153 -0.15 -7.77 3.34
C LEU A 153 1.01 -7.20 4.15
N VAL A 154 0.72 -6.64 5.31
CA VAL A 154 1.70 -6.23 6.30
C VAL A 154 1.58 -7.16 7.50
N TYR A 155 2.62 -7.95 7.75
CA TYR A 155 2.74 -8.63 9.03
C TYR A 155 3.47 -7.72 10.02
N VAL A 156 2.89 -7.55 11.20
CA VAL A 156 3.49 -6.83 12.32
C VAL A 156 3.79 -7.81 13.44
N ALA A 157 5.03 -7.80 13.93
CA ALA A 157 5.42 -8.60 15.09
C ALA A 157 4.59 -8.19 16.31
N ALA A 158 4.35 -9.12 17.23
CA ALA A 158 3.58 -8.85 18.45
C ALA A 158 4.19 -7.77 19.34
N THR A 159 5.47 -7.45 19.12
CA THR A 159 6.27 -6.47 19.85
C THR A 159 6.58 -5.20 19.04
N ALA A 160 5.95 -5.01 17.88
CA ALA A 160 6.26 -3.93 16.94
C ALA A 160 5.10 -2.94 16.73
N ASP A 161 4.22 -2.80 17.72
CA ASP A 161 3.16 -1.79 17.78
C ASP A 161 3.81 -0.39 17.75
N GLY A 162 3.26 0.52 16.95
CA GLY A 162 3.83 1.85 16.72
C GLY A 162 4.87 1.93 15.58
N ALA A 163 5.22 0.81 14.93
CA ALA A 163 6.23 0.78 13.87
C ALA A 163 5.65 0.74 12.43
N LEU A 164 4.33 0.88 12.25
CA LEU A 164 3.67 0.79 10.94
C LEU A 164 3.72 2.10 10.13
N ALA A 165 3.99 3.23 10.78
CA ALA A 165 3.80 4.57 10.20
C ALA A 165 4.47 4.74 8.82
N SER A 166 5.76 4.40 8.68
CA SER A 166 6.49 4.54 7.42
C SER A 166 5.97 3.59 6.32
N THR A 167 5.62 2.37 6.71
CA THR A 167 5.08 1.35 5.80
C THR A 167 3.71 1.77 5.27
N LEU A 168 2.81 2.24 6.15
CA LEU A 168 1.50 2.73 5.75
C LEU A 168 1.60 4.00 4.89
N ALA A 169 2.45 4.96 5.27
CA ALA A 169 2.69 6.16 4.46
C ALA A 169 3.19 5.81 3.05
N PHE A 170 4.07 4.81 2.91
CA PHE A 170 4.51 4.33 1.61
C PHE A 170 3.37 3.64 0.85
N LEU A 171 2.75 2.63 1.44
CA LEU A 171 1.75 1.77 0.78
C LEU A 171 0.48 2.51 0.40
N LEU A 172 0.03 3.44 1.24
CA LEU A 172 -1.14 4.26 0.97
C LEU A 172 -0.85 5.38 -0.05
N SER A 173 0.39 5.62 -0.45
CA SER A 173 0.70 6.71 -1.37
C SER A 173 0.83 6.29 -2.84
N ALA A 174 1.01 7.27 -3.72
CA ALA A 174 1.43 7.06 -5.10
C ALA A 174 2.89 6.56 -5.25
N LYS A 175 3.68 6.50 -4.17
CA LYS A 175 5.06 5.95 -4.19
C LYS A 175 5.06 4.43 -4.38
N SER A 176 4.02 3.73 -3.93
CA SER A 176 3.85 2.27 -4.03
C SER A 176 3.18 1.80 -5.33
N ALA A 177 3.06 2.65 -6.35
CA ALA A 177 2.24 2.41 -7.55
C ALA A 177 2.54 1.10 -8.31
N TYR A 178 3.74 0.55 -8.19
CA TYR A 178 4.15 -0.69 -8.86
C TYR A 178 4.52 -1.82 -7.88
N VAL A 179 4.09 -1.70 -6.62
CA VAL A 179 4.21 -2.74 -5.60
C VAL A 179 2.80 -3.31 -5.40
N SER A 180 2.58 -4.59 -5.68
CA SER A 180 1.29 -5.27 -5.48
C SER A 180 1.47 -6.76 -5.22
N GLY A 181 0.59 -7.34 -4.40
CA GLY A 181 0.61 -8.75 -4.00
C GLY A 181 1.84 -9.14 -3.18
N GLN A 182 2.46 -8.19 -2.49
CA GLN A 182 3.67 -8.40 -1.68
C GLN A 182 3.33 -8.54 -0.19
N VAL A 183 4.30 -9.09 0.53
CA VAL A 183 4.25 -9.23 1.99
C VAL A 183 5.37 -8.37 2.57
N VAL A 184 5.01 -7.44 3.44
CA VAL A 184 5.94 -6.62 4.22
C VAL A 184 5.95 -7.15 5.65
N ARG A 185 7.12 -7.29 6.27
CA ARG A 185 7.26 -7.66 7.67
C ARG A 185 7.80 -6.48 8.46
N VAL A 186 7.05 -6.06 9.48
CA VAL A 186 7.43 -5.00 10.41
C VAL A 186 7.82 -5.66 11.72
N THR A 187 9.10 -5.51 12.06
CA THR A 187 9.71 -5.99 13.30
C THR A 187 9.98 -4.82 14.24
N PRO A 188 10.28 -5.06 15.53
CA PRO A 188 10.68 -4.00 16.43
C PRO A 188 11.88 -3.23 15.87
N ALA A 189 11.91 -1.92 16.11
CA ALA A 189 13.05 -1.09 15.76
C ALA A 189 14.29 -1.54 16.55
N VAL A 190 15.45 -1.64 15.89
CA VAL A 190 16.70 -2.13 16.50
C VAL A 190 17.33 -1.08 17.43
N ALA A 191 16.97 0.19 17.29
CA ALA A 191 17.17 1.28 18.24
C ALA A 191 16.30 2.48 17.79
N PRO A 192 15.85 3.37 18.70
CA PRO A 192 15.42 4.70 18.27
C PRO A 192 16.68 5.43 17.79
N ASP A 193 16.87 5.59 16.48
CA ASP A 193 17.79 6.61 16.02
C ASP A 193 17.27 7.95 16.57
N ASP A 194 18.15 8.72 17.20
CA ASP A 194 17.90 10.13 17.61
C ASP A 194 17.58 11.02 16.38
N ASP A 195 17.73 10.47 15.17
CA ASP A 195 17.25 11.03 13.93
C ASP A 195 15.73 10.92 13.82
N THR A 196 15.04 11.79 14.57
CA THR A 196 13.65 12.13 14.28
C THR A 196 13.51 12.41 12.79
N VAL A 197 12.58 11.72 12.12
CA VAL A 197 12.19 12.04 10.74
C VAL A 197 11.80 13.52 10.70
N VAL A 198 12.69 14.33 10.12
CA VAL A 198 12.59 15.80 10.19
C VAL A 198 11.35 16.30 9.44
N SER A 199 10.92 15.56 8.40
CA SER A 199 9.73 15.87 7.61
C SER A 199 9.24 14.64 6.85
N ALA A 200 7.91 14.46 6.76
CA ALA A 200 7.30 13.43 5.92
C ALA A 200 7.56 13.66 4.41
N GLU A 201 7.82 14.91 4.01
CA GLU A 201 8.13 15.29 2.62
C GLU A 201 9.60 15.08 2.29
N ALA A 202 10.49 15.28 3.27
CA ALA A 202 11.94 15.09 3.14
C ALA A 202 12.47 14.10 4.21
N PRO A 203 12.08 12.82 4.15
CA PRO A 203 12.37 11.83 5.19
C PRO A 203 13.87 11.49 5.32
N LEU A 204 14.69 11.90 4.36
CA LEU A 204 16.14 11.67 4.32
C LEU A 204 16.94 12.97 4.47
N ALA A 205 16.32 14.05 4.94
CA ALA A 205 17.01 15.31 5.21
C ALA A 205 18.21 15.10 6.14
N GLY A 206 19.35 15.72 5.81
CA GLY A 206 20.59 15.58 6.58
C GLY A 206 21.34 14.26 6.36
N LYS A 207 20.74 13.28 5.68
CA LYS A 207 21.37 11.98 5.39
C LYS A 207 22.28 12.04 4.17
N VAL A 208 23.28 11.16 4.18
CA VAL A 208 24.19 10.94 3.04
C VAL A 208 23.94 9.53 2.51
N ALA A 209 23.70 9.40 1.20
CA ALA A 209 23.44 8.12 0.57
C ALA A 209 24.45 7.84 -0.55
N LEU A 210 25.12 6.69 -0.48
CA LEU A 210 25.98 6.17 -1.54
C LEU A 210 25.13 5.33 -2.52
N VAL A 211 25.16 5.68 -3.80
CA VAL A 211 24.46 4.94 -4.87
C VAL A 211 25.48 4.47 -5.90
N THR A 212 25.82 3.19 -5.86
CA THR A 212 26.70 2.60 -6.87
C THR A 212 26.00 2.52 -8.24
N GLY A 213 26.72 2.81 -9.33
CA GLY A 213 26.15 2.74 -10.68
C GLY A 213 25.11 3.83 -10.95
N ALA A 214 25.25 5.03 -10.36
CA ALA A 214 24.27 6.11 -10.49
C ALA A 214 24.27 6.83 -11.86
N SER A 215 25.13 6.41 -12.81
CA SER A 215 25.31 7.09 -14.09
C SER A 215 24.10 6.99 -15.04
N ARG A 216 23.30 5.92 -14.96
CA ARG A 216 22.11 5.72 -15.82
C ARG A 216 21.10 4.73 -15.22
N GLY A 217 19.99 4.53 -15.92
CA GLY A 217 19.00 3.50 -15.61
C GLY A 217 18.41 3.63 -14.20
N ILE A 218 18.28 2.49 -13.52
CA ILE A 218 17.69 2.40 -12.18
C ILE A 218 18.57 3.10 -11.15
N GLY A 219 19.90 2.98 -11.21
CA GLY A 219 20.81 3.66 -10.28
C GLY A 219 20.63 5.18 -10.31
N ALA A 220 20.56 5.78 -11.51
CA ALA A 220 20.26 7.20 -11.66
C ALA A 220 18.86 7.57 -11.13
N ALA A 221 17.87 6.69 -11.29
CA ALA A 221 16.52 6.92 -10.75
C ALA A 221 16.51 6.88 -9.22
N ILE A 222 17.20 5.91 -8.59
CA ILE A 222 17.38 5.82 -7.14
C ILE A 222 18.03 7.10 -6.62
N ALA A 223 19.15 7.53 -7.22
CA ALA A 223 19.84 8.75 -6.83
C ALA A 223 18.91 9.99 -6.88
N ARG A 224 18.08 10.12 -7.92
CA ARG A 224 17.08 11.20 -8.02
C ARG A 224 16.00 11.10 -6.93
N THR A 225 15.51 9.91 -6.64
CA THR A 225 14.49 9.68 -5.60
C THR A 225 15.02 10.00 -4.21
N LEU A 226 16.21 9.51 -3.87
CA LEU A 226 16.84 9.78 -2.57
C LEU A 226 17.15 11.28 -2.40
N ARG A 227 17.62 11.94 -3.46
CA ARG A 227 17.85 13.40 -3.47
C ARG A 227 16.56 14.18 -3.25
N ARG A 228 15.49 13.81 -3.95
CA ARG A 228 14.15 14.42 -3.78
C ARG A 228 13.68 14.31 -2.32
N ASP A 229 13.97 13.18 -1.69
CA ASP A 229 13.59 12.91 -0.30
C ASP A 229 14.56 13.55 0.72
N GLY A 230 15.54 14.35 0.28
CA GLY A 230 16.38 15.20 1.12
C GLY A 230 17.83 14.73 1.32
N ALA A 231 18.21 13.58 0.76
CA ALA A 231 19.56 13.03 0.95
C ALA A 231 20.62 13.75 0.09
N ARG A 232 21.83 13.90 0.64
CA ARG A 232 23.03 14.21 -0.14
C ARG A 232 23.56 12.93 -0.79
N ILE A 233 23.71 12.93 -2.11
CA ILE A 233 24.08 11.73 -2.87
C ILE A 233 25.57 11.70 -3.16
N VAL A 234 26.18 10.53 -2.95
CA VAL A 234 27.49 10.13 -3.48
C VAL A 234 27.20 9.04 -4.51
N GLY A 235 27.56 9.21 -5.78
CA GLY A 235 27.22 8.23 -6.83
C GLY A 235 27.95 8.45 -8.14
#